data_AF-A0A4R6VY47-F1
#
_entry.id   AF-A0A4R6VY47-F1
#
_cell.length_a   1.000
_cell.length_b   1.000
_cell.length_c   1.000
_cell.angle_alpha   90.00
_cell.angle_beta   90.00
_cell.angle_gamma   90.00
#
_symmetry.space_group_name_H-M   'P 1'
#
loop_
_entity.id
_entity.type
_entity.pdbx_description
1 polymer ?
#
loop_
_entity_poly.entity_id
_entity_poly.type
_entity_poly.pdbx_seq_one_letter_code
_entity_poly.pdbx_strand_id
1 'polypeptide(L)'
;MTDGVTDGVTDGVTDGVGEAPDTAVPVVGWRVWRLGGDRTGPELVSPAVTAGWPARTAMTAACRRGCPSAPAWDCGCGLYATTTLDLLLPSFTDAGAVLGCVALWGRVVEADRGWRAEHAYPLLALAPRPDAVAQALERSLTEQALERYLSRGALRVQRVRLLARLRSSARPDADVVHALGTRYGVPAHLVGGALPSVPDAVVARRAEAVRDEAARGLAARRLGDAHARRRFDRAVEDLVAALGRRADPGSPISA
;
A
#
# COMPACT_ATOMS: atom_id res chain seq x y z
N MET A 1 73.40 -2.95 30.55
CA MET A 1 73.71 -1.79 29.70
C MET A 1 73.16 -2.15 28.32
N THR A 2 71.89 -1.86 28.00
CA THR A 2 71.40 -0.60 27.36
C THR A 2 72.22 -0.33 26.08
N ASP A 3 71.71 -0.36 24.85
CA ASP A 3 70.43 0.09 24.25
C ASP A 3 70.14 -0.79 23.00
N GLY A 4 68.95 -0.97 22.43
CA GLY A 4 67.77 -0.11 22.34
C GLY A 4 67.64 0.45 20.91
N VAL A 5 67.07 -0.31 19.95
CA VAL A 5 66.36 0.24 18.77
C VAL A 5 65.20 -0.68 18.41
N THR A 6 64.02 -0.09 18.48
CA THR A 6 62.69 -0.57 18.12
C THR A 6 62.46 -0.54 16.61
N ASP A 7 61.73 -1.50 16.06
CA ASP A 7 60.74 -1.21 15.02
C ASP A 7 59.53 -2.13 15.22
N GLY A 8 58.46 -1.52 15.73
CA GLY A 8 57.16 -2.14 15.88
C GLY A 8 56.44 -2.14 14.54
N VAL A 9 56.20 -3.33 14.01
CA VAL A 9 55.17 -3.53 12.99
C VAL A 9 53.83 -3.51 13.73
N THR A 10 53.18 -2.35 13.75
CA THR A 10 51.76 -2.26 14.05
C THR A 10 51.01 -2.83 12.85
N ASP A 11 50.49 -4.05 12.98
CA ASP A 11 49.42 -4.55 12.12
C ASP A 11 48.20 -3.65 12.33
N GLY A 12 48.12 -2.61 11.50
CA GLY A 12 46.90 -1.86 11.29
C GLY A 12 45.88 -2.79 10.66
N VAL A 13 45.03 -3.40 11.50
CA VAL A 13 43.72 -3.85 11.07
C VAL A 13 42.97 -2.59 10.66
N THR A 14 43.15 -2.19 9.40
CA THR A 14 42.17 -1.32 8.74
C THR A 14 40.91 -2.14 8.68
N ASP A 15 40.03 -1.87 9.65
CA ASP A 15 38.63 -2.27 9.65
C ASP A 15 38.13 -2.03 8.23
N GLY A 16 37.94 -3.13 7.50
CA GLY A 16 37.26 -3.11 6.24
C GLY A 16 35.87 -2.61 6.56
N VAL A 17 35.65 -1.31 6.36
CA VAL A 17 34.31 -0.78 6.15
C VAL A 17 33.84 -1.50 4.90
N GLY A 18 33.21 -2.65 5.12
CA GLY A 18 32.53 -3.39 4.09
C GLY A 18 31.53 -2.40 3.52
N GLU A 19 31.86 -1.88 2.34
CA GLU A 19 30.96 -1.07 1.56
C GLU A 19 29.72 -1.95 1.35
N ALA A 20 28.70 -1.70 2.17
CA ALA A 20 27.48 -2.46 2.14
C ALA A 20 26.94 -2.33 0.72
N PRO A 21 26.66 -3.43 0.01
CA PRO A 21 26.33 -3.34 -1.40
C PRO A 21 25.16 -2.37 -1.58
N ASP A 22 25.32 -1.39 -2.48
CA ASP A 22 24.35 -0.36 -2.91
C ASP A 22 23.07 -0.94 -3.56
N THR A 23 22.82 -2.23 -3.34
CA THR A 23 21.80 -3.04 -3.95
C THR A 23 20.98 -3.75 -2.87
N ALA A 24 20.54 -3.02 -1.85
CA ALA A 24 19.42 -3.48 -1.03
C ALA A 24 18.23 -3.71 -1.97
N VAL A 25 17.96 -4.98 -2.28
CA VAL A 25 16.80 -5.38 -3.08
C VAL A 25 15.57 -4.87 -2.34
N PRO A 26 14.69 -4.08 -2.98
CA PRO A 26 13.57 -3.52 -2.25
C PRO A 26 12.61 -4.61 -1.77
N VAL A 27 12.06 -4.42 -0.58
CA VAL A 27 10.99 -5.26 -0.02
C VAL A 27 9.67 -4.86 -0.68
N VAL A 28 8.81 -5.82 -0.99
CA VAL A 28 7.48 -5.54 -1.54
C VAL A 28 6.41 -5.88 -0.50
N GLY A 29 5.52 -4.94 -0.24
CA GLY A 29 4.39 -5.10 0.68
C GLY A 29 3.10 -4.50 0.14
N TRP A 30 2.02 -4.67 0.91
CA TRP A 30 0.70 -4.14 0.63
C TRP A 30 0.47 -2.81 1.33
N ARG A 31 -0.18 -1.85 0.67
CA ARG A 31 -0.46 -0.53 1.23
C ARG A 31 -1.83 -0.01 0.80
N VAL A 32 -2.43 0.80 1.67
CA VAL A 32 -3.59 1.65 1.34
C VAL A 32 -3.17 3.12 1.27
N TRP A 33 -3.73 3.81 0.29
CA TRP A 33 -3.67 5.25 0.08
C TRP A 33 -5.09 5.81 0.10
N ARG A 34 -5.19 7.13 0.23
CA ARG A 34 -6.41 7.88 -0.05
C ARG A 34 -6.28 8.54 -1.41
N LEU A 35 -7.39 8.66 -2.10
CA LEU A 35 -7.52 9.44 -3.30
C LEU A 35 -7.64 10.91 -2.90
N GLY A 36 -6.64 11.69 -3.31
CA GLY A 36 -6.68 13.14 -3.31
C GLY A 36 -6.75 13.67 -4.74
N GLY A 37 -6.52 14.97 -4.88
CA GLY A 37 -6.39 15.61 -6.17
C GLY A 37 -5.67 16.93 -6.05
N ASP A 38 -4.87 17.26 -7.06
CA ASP A 38 -4.24 18.56 -7.25
C ASP A 38 -4.65 19.15 -8.62
N ARG A 39 -3.99 20.23 -9.04
CA ARG A 39 -4.27 20.88 -10.35
C ARG A 39 -3.94 20.01 -11.57
N THR A 40 -3.22 18.92 -11.38
CA THR A 40 -2.77 17.99 -12.42
C THR A 40 -3.54 16.68 -12.43
N GLY A 41 -4.54 16.53 -11.54
CA GLY A 41 -5.47 15.41 -11.51
C GLY A 41 -5.44 14.61 -10.20
N PRO A 42 -5.95 13.36 -10.21
CA PRO A 42 -5.99 12.53 -9.01
C PRO A 42 -4.60 12.14 -8.53
N GLU A 43 -4.44 12.06 -7.21
CA GLU A 43 -3.18 11.67 -6.57
C GLU A 43 -3.40 10.64 -5.45
N LEU A 44 -2.38 9.82 -5.21
CA LEU A 44 -2.30 8.97 -4.03
C LEU A 44 -1.81 9.80 -2.85
N VAL A 45 -2.58 9.84 -1.77
CA VAL A 45 -2.26 10.58 -0.55
C VAL A 45 -2.08 9.61 0.60
N SER A 46 -1.16 9.92 1.50
CA SER A 46 -0.99 9.10 2.70
C SER A 46 -2.26 9.13 3.56
N PRO A 47 -2.72 7.99 4.12
CA PRO A 47 -3.96 7.96 4.90
C PRO A 47 -3.90 8.78 6.19
N ALA A 48 -2.73 8.82 6.83
CA ALA A 48 -2.52 9.42 8.16
C ALA A 48 -1.94 10.85 8.12
N VAL A 49 -1.42 11.27 6.96
CA VAL A 49 -0.80 12.60 6.77
C VAL A 49 -1.21 13.07 5.38
N THR A 50 -1.68 14.31 5.23
CA THR A 50 -2.07 14.89 3.92
C THR A 50 -0.86 15.23 3.06
N ALA A 51 -0.02 14.23 2.79
CA ALA A 51 1.14 14.30 1.92
C ALA A 51 0.84 13.47 0.66
N GLY A 52 0.76 14.17 -0.47
CA GLY A 52 0.60 13.58 -1.80
C GLY A 52 1.86 12.84 -2.22
N TRP A 53 1.69 11.68 -2.85
CA TRP A 53 2.79 10.88 -3.36
C TRP A 53 3.30 11.46 -4.67
N PRO A 54 4.62 11.69 -4.79
CA PRO A 54 5.19 12.29 -5.98
C PRO A 54 4.98 11.38 -7.20
N ALA A 55 4.68 11.99 -8.35
CA ALA A 55 4.55 11.28 -9.61
C ALA A 55 5.92 10.80 -10.10
N ARG A 56 5.99 9.55 -10.56
CA ARG A 56 7.18 8.95 -11.21
C ARG A 56 8.49 9.02 -10.41
N THR A 57 8.42 9.34 -9.13
CA THR A 57 9.57 9.47 -8.23
C THR A 57 9.26 8.74 -6.93
N ALA A 58 10.29 8.23 -6.27
CA ALA A 58 10.13 7.62 -4.95
C ALA A 58 9.67 8.64 -3.91
N MET A 59 8.74 8.22 -3.05
CA MET A 59 8.43 8.95 -1.82
C MET A 59 9.56 8.71 -0.82
N THR A 60 10.00 9.76 -0.13
CA THR A 60 10.95 9.67 0.99
C THR A 60 10.23 9.96 2.30
N ALA A 61 10.45 9.12 3.31
CA ALA A 61 9.90 9.29 4.63
C ALA A 61 10.46 10.55 5.29
N ALA A 62 9.57 11.37 5.84
CA ALA A 62 9.94 12.51 6.68
C ALA A 62 9.31 12.35 8.06
N CYS A 63 10.07 12.66 9.11
CA CYS A 63 9.55 12.65 10.47
C CYS A 63 9.11 14.05 10.90
N ARG A 64 7.83 14.20 11.26
CA ARG A 64 7.31 15.47 11.85
C ARG A 64 7.93 15.82 13.20
N ARG A 65 8.53 14.84 13.90
CA ARG A 65 9.25 15.04 15.16
C ARG A 65 10.73 15.40 14.97
N GLY A 66 11.21 15.53 13.73
CA GLY A 66 12.59 15.91 13.45
C GLY A 66 13.61 14.79 13.68
N CYS A 67 13.22 13.52 13.58
CA CYS A 67 14.20 12.42 13.63
C CYS A 67 15.24 12.60 12.50
N PRO A 68 16.55 12.45 12.77
CA PRO A 68 17.61 12.59 11.77
C PRO A 68 17.45 11.63 10.59
N SER A 69 16.87 10.46 10.87
CA SER A 69 16.58 9.43 9.90
C SER A 69 15.16 8.88 10.12
N ALA A 70 14.42 8.70 9.04
CA ALA A 70 13.13 8.02 9.03
C ALA A 70 13.25 6.74 8.19
N PRO A 71 12.70 5.60 8.65
CA PRO A 71 12.17 5.36 9.98
C PRO A 71 13.26 5.43 11.05
N ALA A 72 12.90 5.92 12.24
CA ALA A 72 13.69 5.76 13.46
C ALA A 72 13.10 4.58 14.26
N TRP A 73 13.96 3.85 14.99
CA TRP A 73 13.56 2.66 15.72
C TRP A 73 12.41 2.94 16.71
N ASP A 74 12.61 3.93 17.59
CA ASP A 74 11.68 4.33 18.67
C ASP A 74 10.62 5.36 18.21
N CYS A 75 10.45 5.55 16.91
CA CYS A 75 9.52 6.52 16.36
C CYS A 75 8.63 5.91 15.30
N GLY A 76 7.30 6.08 15.38
CA GLY A 76 6.35 5.65 14.33
C GLY A 76 6.43 6.44 13.00
N CYS A 77 7.58 7.00 12.65
CA CYS A 77 7.83 7.56 11.33
C CYS A 77 8.24 6.44 10.35
N GLY A 78 8.15 6.75 9.06
CA GLY A 78 8.43 5.81 7.98
C GLY A 78 7.22 5.63 7.05
N LEU A 79 7.49 4.99 5.91
CA LEU A 79 6.49 4.60 4.93
C LEU A 79 6.07 3.15 5.23
N TYR A 80 4.81 2.98 5.63
CA TYR A 80 4.28 1.69 6.05
C TYR A 80 3.80 0.84 4.86
N ALA A 81 4.09 -0.45 4.92
CA ALA A 81 3.39 -1.49 4.16
C ALA A 81 3.16 -2.71 5.07
N THR A 82 2.20 -3.55 4.68
CA THR A 82 1.82 -4.77 5.38
C THR A 82 2.29 -6.00 4.61
N THR A 83 2.51 -7.10 5.32
CA THR A 83 2.88 -8.39 4.70
C THR A 83 1.75 -8.96 3.84
N THR A 84 0.52 -8.74 4.27
CA THR A 84 -0.66 -9.42 3.72
C THR A 84 -1.79 -8.43 3.47
N LEU A 85 -2.58 -8.74 2.44
CA LEU A 85 -3.66 -7.87 1.98
C LEU A 85 -4.82 -7.76 2.98
N ASP A 86 -5.10 -8.84 3.71
CA ASP A 86 -6.19 -8.96 4.69
C ASP A 86 -6.20 -7.85 5.74
N LEU A 87 -5.02 -7.41 6.18
CA LEU A 87 -4.85 -6.34 7.15
C LEU A 87 -5.35 -4.97 6.66
N LEU A 88 -5.50 -4.79 5.35
CA LEU A 88 -5.89 -3.52 4.72
C LEU A 88 -7.30 -3.52 4.17
N LEU A 89 -7.90 -4.69 3.96
CA LEU A 89 -9.23 -4.82 3.37
C LEU A 89 -10.33 -4.07 4.17
N PRO A 90 -10.32 -4.01 5.51
CA PRO A 90 -11.26 -3.17 6.26
C PRO A 90 -11.18 -1.67 5.93
N SER A 91 -9.99 -1.16 5.56
CA SER A 91 -9.80 0.24 5.16
C SER A 91 -10.11 0.49 3.68
N PHE A 92 -10.21 -0.56 2.86
CA PHE A 92 -10.47 -0.44 1.43
C PHE A 92 -11.92 -0.08 1.10
N THR A 93 -12.84 -0.19 2.07
CA THR A 93 -14.23 0.23 1.92
C THR A 93 -14.46 1.72 2.14
N ASP A 94 -13.44 2.46 2.59
CA ASP A 94 -13.55 3.91 2.78
C ASP A 94 -13.68 4.63 1.43
N ALA A 95 -14.49 5.68 1.37
CA ALA A 95 -14.63 6.46 0.14
C ALA A 95 -13.28 7.08 -0.26
N GLY A 96 -12.84 6.75 -1.47
CA GLY A 96 -11.56 7.18 -2.00
C GLY A 96 -10.37 6.33 -1.51
N ALA A 97 -10.56 5.15 -0.92
CA ALA A 97 -9.43 4.26 -0.65
C ALA A 97 -8.84 3.73 -1.97
N VAL A 98 -7.51 3.63 -2.02
CA VAL A 98 -6.77 2.96 -3.10
C VAL A 98 -5.82 1.97 -2.44
N LEU A 99 -5.86 0.71 -2.85
CA LEU A 99 -5.02 -0.36 -2.35
C LEU A 99 -3.94 -0.68 -3.38
N GLY A 100 -2.79 -1.21 -2.96
CA GLY A 100 -1.89 -1.84 -3.91
C GLY A 100 -0.60 -2.34 -3.32
N CYS A 101 0.25 -2.89 -4.19
CA CYS A 101 1.61 -3.25 -3.85
C CYS A 101 2.52 -2.02 -3.88
N VAL A 102 3.50 -1.99 -2.99
CA VAL A 102 4.49 -0.93 -2.88
C VAL A 102 5.88 -1.54 -2.71
N ALA A 103 6.87 -1.03 -3.44
CA ALA A 103 8.28 -1.30 -3.20
C ALA A 103 8.79 -0.41 -2.06
N LEU A 104 9.61 -0.96 -1.18
CA LEU A 104 10.19 -0.31 0.00
C LEU A 104 11.71 -0.53 0.03
N TRP A 105 12.50 0.53 0.26
CA TRP A 105 13.97 0.40 0.34
C TRP A 105 14.61 1.54 1.15
N GLY A 106 15.94 1.57 1.16
CA GLY A 106 16.75 2.39 2.06
C GLY A 106 16.80 1.73 3.43
N ARG A 107 16.62 2.50 4.51
CA ARG A 107 16.39 1.91 5.83
C ARG A 107 15.00 1.27 5.89
N VAL A 108 14.96 -0.03 6.15
CA VAL A 108 13.72 -0.80 6.34
C VAL A 108 13.73 -1.39 7.74
N VAL A 109 12.64 -1.16 8.48
CA VAL A 109 12.39 -1.75 9.80
C VAL A 109 11.20 -2.69 9.67
N GLU A 110 11.43 -3.96 9.98
CA GLU A 110 10.37 -4.96 10.10
C GLU A 110 9.61 -4.78 11.42
N ALA A 111 8.33 -5.05 11.38
CA ALA A 111 7.41 -5.08 12.52
C ALA A 111 6.45 -6.27 12.36
N ASP A 112 5.73 -6.63 13.41
CA ASP A 112 4.88 -7.83 13.48
C ASP A 112 3.91 -8.04 12.31
N ARG A 113 3.52 -6.96 11.62
CA ARG A 113 2.50 -6.97 10.55
C ARG A 113 2.99 -6.41 9.22
N GLY A 114 4.29 -6.13 9.08
CA GLY A 114 4.81 -5.46 7.90
C GLY A 114 6.10 -4.70 8.11
N TRP A 115 6.24 -3.60 7.38
CA TRP A 115 7.49 -2.85 7.31
C TRP A 115 7.25 -1.36 7.37
N ARG A 116 8.27 -0.65 7.85
CA ARG A 116 8.44 0.80 7.72
C ARG A 116 9.71 1.05 6.92
N ALA A 117 9.64 1.90 5.90
CA ALA A 117 10.81 2.18 5.08
C ALA A 117 11.07 3.67 4.89
N GLU A 118 12.32 3.97 4.54
CA GLU A 118 12.81 5.28 4.16
C GLU A 118 12.26 5.71 2.80
N HIS A 119 12.29 4.82 1.81
CA HIS A 119 11.81 5.10 0.47
C HIS A 119 10.72 4.13 0.07
N ALA A 120 9.78 4.62 -0.75
CA ALA A 120 8.74 3.77 -1.31
C ALA A 120 8.25 4.21 -2.69
N TYR A 121 7.79 3.26 -3.50
CA TYR A 121 7.15 3.54 -4.78
C TYR A 121 6.00 2.57 -5.07
N PRO A 122 4.83 3.05 -5.56
CA PRO A 122 3.72 2.18 -5.89
C PRO A 122 4.12 1.23 -7.03
N LEU A 123 3.65 -0.01 -6.99
CA LEU A 123 3.83 -0.98 -8.07
C LEU A 123 2.51 -1.36 -8.73
N LEU A 124 1.40 -1.15 -8.03
CA LEU A 124 0.03 -1.45 -8.43
C LEU A 124 -0.91 -0.48 -7.71
N ALA A 125 -2.00 -0.08 -8.36
CA ALA A 125 -3.12 0.60 -7.74
C ALA A 125 -4.45 -0.11 -8.05
N LEU A 126 -5.25 -0.35 -7.03
CA LEU A 126 -6.58 -0.94 -7.11
C LEU A 126 -7.54 0.01 -6.41
N ALA A 127 -8.59 0.43 -7.09
CA ALA A 127 -9.60 1.33 -6.53
C ALA A 127 -10.96 0.62 -6.51
N PRO A 128 -11.73 0.70 -5.41
CA PRO A 128 -13.03 0.06 -5.34
C PRO A 128 -14.00 0.78 -6.28
N ARG A 129 -14.88 0.02 -6.94
CA ARG A 129 -15.92 0.63 -7.78
C ARG A 129 -16.87 1.49 -6.93
N PRO A 130 -17.45 2.57 -7.49
CA PRO A 130 -18.33 3.48 -6.76
C PRO A 130 -19.54 2.80 -6.10
N ASP A 131 -20.08 1.77 -6.73
CA ASP A 131 -21.21 0.94 -6.24
C ASP A 131 -20.80 0.06 -5.06
N ALA A 132 -19.61 -0.53 -5.08
CA ALA A 132 -19.04 -1.30 -3.99
C ALA A 132 -18.84 -0.45 -2.72
N VAL A 133 -18.33 0.78 -2.88
CA VAL A 133 -18.18 1.74 -1.77
C VAL A 133 -19.54 2.13 -1.20
N ALA A 134 -20.54 2.38 -2.04
CA ALA A 134 -21.88 2.70 -1.59
C ALA A 134 -22.50 1.55 -0.77
N GLN A 135 -22.40 0.31 -1.25
CA GLN A 135 -22.89 -0.88 -0.54
C GLN A 135 -22.15 -1.13 0.77
N ALA A 136 -20.83 -0.97 0.80
CA ALA A 136 -20.04 -1.15 2.01
C ALA A 136 -20.34 -0.05 3.05
N LEU A 137 -20.51 1.19 2.60
CA LEU A 137 -20.97 2.28 3.47
C LEU A 137 -22.37 2.02 4.00
N GLU A 138 -23.30 1.54 3.19
CA GLU A 138 -24.65 1.18 3.64
C GLU A 138 -24.63 0.07 4.70
N ARG A 139 -23.82 -0.98 4.50
CA ARG A 139 -23.62 -2.06 5.48
C ARG A 139 -22.98 -1.55 6.78
N SER A 140 -21.87 -0.82 6.69
CA SER A 140 -21.20 -0.22 7.86
C SER A 140 -22.11 0.78 8.58
N LEU A 141 -22.91 1.55 7.85
CA LEU A 141 -23.91 2.44 8.44
C LEU A 141 -25.06 1.67 9.08
N THR A 142 -25.42 0.49 8.57
CA THR A 142 -26.47 -0.37 9.14
C THR A 142 -25.97 -1.10 10.37
N GLU A 143 -24.77 -1.67 10.35
CA GLU A 143 -24.11 -2.30 11.50
C GLU A 143 -23.86 -1.27 12.60
N GLN A 144 -23.28 -0.12 12.26
CA GLN A 144 -23.14 0.96 13.23
C GLN A 144 -24.49 1.56 13.62
N ALA A 145 -25.52 1.56 12.77
CA ALA A 145 -26.86 2.01 13.17
C ALA A 145 -27.55 1.00 14.08
N LEU A 146 -27.30 -0.29 13.92
CA LEU A 146 -27.77 -1.36 14.79
C LEU A 146 -27.06 -1.27 16.14
N GLU A 147 -25.73 -1.18 16.14
CA GLU A 147 -24.92 -0.98 17.35
C GLU A 147 -25.32 0.33 18.05
N ARG A 148 -25.61 1.40 17.30
CA ARG A 148 -26.14 2.66 17.84
C ARG A 148 -27.60 2.58 18.27
N TYR A 149 -28.46 1.79 17.63
CA TYR A 149 -29.85 1.57 18.08
C TYR A 149 -29.85 0.83 19.42
N LEU A 150 -28.94 -0.13 19.56
CA LEU A 150 -28.66 -0.81 20.82
C LEU A 150 -27.98 0.12 21.84
N SER A 151 -27.25 1.15 21.41
CA SER A 151 -26.42 2.00 22.28
C SER A 151 -26.88 3.45 22.48
N ARG A 152 -27.95 3.93 21.84
CA ARG A 152 -28.33 5.36 21.88
C ARG A 152 -29.75 5.62 22.32
N GLY A 153 -29.86 6.13 23.54
CA GLY A 153 -30.14 7.56 23.63
C GLY A 153 -28.90 8.38 23.19
N ALA A 154 -29.10 9.34 22.28
CA ALA A 154 -28.13 10.36 21.82
C ALA A 154 -27.10 9.99 20.73
N LEU A 155 -27.26 10.58 19.54
CA LEU A 155 -26.30 11.52 18.90
C LEU A 155 -26.61 11.69 17.40
N ARG A 156 -27.42 12.70 17.06
CA ARG A 156 -27.79 13.07 15.67
C ARG A 156 -26.66 13.77 14.87
N VAL A 157 -25.60 14.25 15.53
CA VAL A 157 -24.70 15.28 14.96
C VAL A 157 -23.49 14.72 14.17
N GLN A 158 -22.98 13.53 14.50
CA GLN A 158 -21.83 12.94 13.77
C GLN A 158 -22.20 12.44 12.36
N ARG A 159 -23.50 12.26 12.07
CA ARG A 159 -24.03 11.66 10.85
C ARG A 159 -23.86 12.55 9.61
N VAL A 160 -24.01 13.87 9.75
CA VAL A 160 -23.99 14.80 8.61
C VAL A 160 -22.56 15.09 8.14
N ARG A 161 -21.59 15.19 9.05
CA ARG A 161 -20.19 15.51 8.69
C ARG A 161 -19.46 14.32 8.03
N LEU A 162 -19.74 13.09 8.44
CA LEU A 162 -19.20 11.90 7.79
C LEU A 162 -19.79 11.74 6.39
N LEU A 163 -21.12 11.85 6.25
CA LEU A 163 -21.79 11.78 4.94
C LEU A 163 -21.37 12.94 4.01
N ALA A 164 -21.11 14.14 4.54
CA ALA A 164 -20.60 15.26 3.75
C ALA A 164 -19.15 15.01 3.25
N ARG A 165 -18.26 14.46 4.08
CA ARG A 165 -16.89 14.08 3.67
C ARG A 165 -16.87 12.94 2.65
N LEU A 166 -17.78 11.98 2.78
CA LEU A 166 -17.94 10.85 1.85
C LEU A 166 -18.57 11.28 0.51
N ARG A 167 -19.38 12.34 0.49
CA ARG A 167 -19.95 12.93 -0.73
C ARG A 167 -18.97 13.85 -1.46
N SER A 168 -17.98 14.42 -0.78
CA SER A 168 -16.98 15.33 -1.36
C SER A 168 -15.68 14.65 -1.78
N SER A 169 -15.48 13.37 -1.44
CA SER A 169 -14.31 12.60 -1.88
C SER A 169 -14.62 12.05 -3.27
N ALA A 170 -13.81 12.39 -4.28
CA ALA A 170 -13.96 11.86 -5.63
C ALA A 170 -14.09 10.34 -5.56
N ARG A 171 -15.18 9.79 -6.09
CA ARG A 171 -15.32 8.34 -6.23
C ARG A 171 -14.44 7.94 -7.41
N PRO A 172 -13.53 6.97 -7.26
CA PRO A 172 -12.71 6.55 -8.38
C PRO A 172 -13.62 5.90 -9.43
N ASP A 173 -13.75 6.56 -10.56
CA ASP A 173 -14.31 6.02 -11.79
C ASP A 173 -13.15 5.56 -12.72
N ALA A 174 -13.50 5.15 -13.94
CA ALA A 174 -12.52 4.63 -14.89
C ALA A 174 -11.46 5.68 -15.27
N ASP A 175 -11.87 6.95 -15.38
CA ASP A 175 -10.99 8.06 -15.77
C ASP A 175 -10.00 8.37 -14.65
N VAL A 176 -10.48 8.40 -13.40
CA VAL A 176 -9.61 8.57 -12.22
C VAL A 176 -8.56 7.47 -12.15
N VAL A 177 -8.97 6.22 -12.33
CA VAL A 177 -8.06 5.06 -12.27
C VAL A 177 -7.05 5.09 -13.41
N HIS A 178 -7.49 5.40 -14.64
CA HIS A 178 -6.59 5.57 -15.77
C HIS A 178 -5.58 6.69 -15.52
N ALA A 179 -6.03 7.83 -14.99
CA ALA A 179 -5.18 8.96 -14.65
C ALA A 179 -4.14 8.61 -13.56
N LEU A 180 -4.51 7.82 -12.54
CA LEU A 180 -3.55 7.31 -11.55
C LEU A 180 -2.50 6.40 -12.20
N GLY A 181 -2.93 5.47 -13.06
CA GLY A 181 -2.01 4.58 -13.78
C GLY A 181 -1.02 5.35 -14.64
N THR A 182 -1.49 6.40 -15.32
CA THR A 182 -0.65 7.31 -16.12
C THR A 182 0.28 8.16 -15.24
N ARG A 183 -0.22 8.75 -14.15
CA ARG A 183 0.58 9.58 -13.23
C ARG A 183 1.73 8.80 -12.61
N TYR A 184 1.47 7.58 -12.15
CA TYR A 184 2.46 6.75 -11.45
C TYR A 184 3.14 5.69 -12.32
N GLY A 185 2.71 5.47 -13.57
CA GLY A 185 3.34 4.47 -14.43
C GLY A 185 3.19 3.04 -13.96
N VAL A 186 2.08 2.75 -13.29
CA VAL A 186 1.77 1.46 -12.71
C VAL A 186 0.44 0.97 -13.26
N PRO A 187 0.20 -0.35 -13.29
CA PRO A 187 -1.15 -0.87 -13.48
C PRO A 187 -2.10 -0.25 -12.46
N ALA A 188 -3.24 0.21 -12.94
CA ALA A 188 -4.29 0.80 -12.13
C ALA A 188 -5.65 0.23 -12.58
N HIS A 189 -6.43 -0.33 -11.65
CA HIS A 189 -7.68 -1.02 -11.98
C HIS A 189 -8.82 -0.67 -11.02
N LEU A 190 -10.04 -0.61 -11.56
CA LEU A 190 -11.26 -0.64 -10.77
C LEU A 190 -11.59 -2.08 -10.38
N VAL A 191 -11.89 -2.31 -9.11
CA VAL A 191 -12.28 -3.62 -8.59
C VAL A 191 -13.70 -3.55 -8.05
N GLY A 192 -14.57 -4.44 -8.53
CA GLY A 192 -15.96 -4.55 -8.06
C GLY A 192 -16.06 -5.39 -6.79
N GLY A 193 -17.13 -5.18 -6.02
CA GLY A 193 -17.54 -6.06 -4.92
C GLY A 193 -17.55 -5.41 -3.54
N ALA A 194 -18.59 -5.71 -2.75
CA ALA A 194 -18.48 -5.65 -1.30
C ALA A 194 -17.36 -6.61 -0.92
N LEU A 195 -16.23 -6.09 -0.43
CA LEU A 195 -15.16 -6.94 0.05
C LEU A 195 -15.75 -7.84 1.15
N PRO A 196 -15.76 -9.16 0.97
CA PRO A 196 -16.19 -10.04 2.04
C PRO A 196 -15.25 -9.86 3.24
N SER A 197 -15.76 -10.16 4.43
CA SER A 197 -14.90 -10.52 5.56
C SER A 197 -13.85 -11.52 5.07
N VAL A 198 -12.58 -11.21 5.30
CA VAL A 198 -11.46 -12.05 4.87
C VAL A 198 -11.52 -13.38 5.64
N PRO A 199 -11.22 -14.57 5.05
CA PRO A 199 -10.65 -14.86 3.72
C PRO A 199 -11.49 -15.80 2.85
N ASP A 200 -11.68 -15.41 1.59
CA ASP A 200 -11.65 -16.41 0.53
C ASP A 200 -10.17 -16.75 0.26
N ALA A 201 -9.78 -18.00 0.53
CA ALA A 201 -8.41 -18.48 0.35
C ALA A 201 -7.88 -18.25 -1.08
N VAL A 202 -8.75 -18.12 -2.08
CA VAL A 202 -8.35 -17.81 -3.45
C VAL A 202 -7.86 -16.37 -3.60
N VAL A 203 -8.52 -15.40 -2.96
CA VAL A 203 -8.14 -13.98 -3.04
C VAL A 203 -6.80 -13.75 -2.32
N ALA A 204 -6.63 -14.36 -1.14
CA ALA A 204 -5.37 -14.27 -0.39
C ALA A 204 -4.18 -14.80 -1.21
N ARG A 205 -4.30 -16.01 -1.78
CA ARG A 205 -3.25 -16.60 -2.63
C ARG A 205 -2.94 -15.75 -3.87
N ARG A 206 -3.96 -15.18 -4.52
CA ARG A 206 -3.75 -14.31 -5.70
C ARG A 206 -3.04 -13.00 -5.31
N ALA A 207 -3.34 -12.44 -4.15
CA ALA A 207 -2.63 -11.28 -3.64
C ALA A 207 -1.15 -11.62 -3.37
N GLU A 208 -0.87 -12.73 -2.68
CA GLU A 208 0.51 -13.18 -2.46
C GLU A 208 1.27 -13.35 -3.80
N ALA A 209 0.65 -13.99 -4.80
CA ALA A 209 1.24 -14.14 -6.12
C ALA A 209 1.56 -12.80 -6.81
N VAL A 210 0.66 -11.81 -6.72
CA VAL A 210 0.90 -10.46 -7.26
C VAL A 210 2.08 -9.78 -6.56
N ARG A 211 2.16 -9.87 -5.23
CA ARG A 211 3.28 -9.31 -4.44
C ARG A 211 4.59 -9.98 -4.84
N ASP A 212 4.59 -11.29 -5.00
CA ASP A 212 5.79 -12.06 -5.36
C ASP A 212 6.24 -11.78 -6.80
N GLU A 213 5.31 -11.64 -7.75
CA GLU A 213 5.63 -11.21 -9.12
C GLU A 213 6.09 -9.74 -9.18
N ALA A 214 5.56 -8.88 -8.32
CA ALA A 214 6.06 -7.51 -8.16
C ALA A 214 7.51 -7.50 -7.65
N ALA A 215 7.84 -8.34 -6.68
CA ALA A 215 9.21 -8.50 -6.19
C ALA A 215 10.15 -9.02 -7.30
N ARG A 216 9.71 -10.03 -8.06
CA ARG A 216 10.46 -10.55 -9.23
C ARG A 216 10.65 -9.48 -10.30
N GLY A 217 9.59 -8.75 -10.65
CA GLY A 217 9.63 -7.68 -11.63
C GLY A 217 10.54 -6.52 -11.21
N LEU A 218 10.64 -6.22 -9.92
CA LEU A 218 11.55 -5.20 -9.42
C LEU A 218 13.02 -5.60 -9.54
N ALA A 219 13.34 -6.87 -9.24
CA ALA A 219 14.65 -7.43 -9.50
C ALA A 219 14.99 -7.44 -11.00
N ALA A 220 14.00 -7.76 -11.84
CA ALA A 220 14.18 -7.91 -13.29
C ALA A 220 14.11 -6.59 -14.09
N ARG A 221 13.54 -5.51 -13.53
CA ARG A 221 13.50 -4.17 -14.17
C ARG A 221 14.89 -3.59 -14.39
N ARG A 222 15.90 -4.00 -13.61
CA ARG A 222 17.31 -3.67 -13.88
C ARG A 222 17.84 -4.32 -15.18
N LEU A 223 17.17 -5.35 -15.68
CA LEU A 223 17.56 -6.16 -16.85
C LEU A 223 16.61 -6.04 -18.04
N GLY A 224 15.53 -5.25 -17.94
CA GLY A 224 14.57 -5.05 -19.03
C GLY A 224 13.69 -6.28 -19.38
N ASP A 225 13.47 -7.19 -18.42
CA ASP A 225 12.76 -8.45 -18.68
C ASP A 225 11.25 -8.27 -18.95
N ALA A 226 10.88 -8.33 -20.23
CA ALA A 226 9.49 -8.24 -20.69
C ALA A 226 8.63 -9.44 -20.25
N HIS A 227 9.22 -10.60 -19.99
CA HIS A 227 8.49 -11.79 -19.52
C HIS A 227 8.06 -11.63 -18.06
N ALA A 228 8.96 -11.14 -17.19
CA ALA A 228 8.62 -10.79 -15.81
C ALA A 228 7.47 -9.76 -15.77
N ARG A 229 7.50 -8.76 -16.66
CA ARG A 229 6.41 -7.78 -16.75
C ARG A 229 5.07 -8.41 -17.11
N ARG A 230 5.02 -9.27 -18.13
CA ARG A 230 3.78 -9.97 -18.53
C ARG A 230 3.22 -10.87 -17.45
N ARG A 231 4.08 -11.53 -16.66
CA ARG A 231 3.63 -12.34 -15.52
C ARG A 231 3.01 -11.49 -14.42
N PHE A 232 3.61 -10.34 -14.11
CA PHE A 232 3.02 -9.38 -13.19
C PHE A 232 1.66 -8.88 -13.67
N ASP A 233 1.56 -8.44 -14.93
CA ASP A 233 0.28 -7.95 -15.48
C ASP A 233 -0.81 -9.06 -15.43
N ARG A 234 -0.47 -10.31 -15.78
CA ARG A 234 -1.40 -11.45 -15.66
C ARG A 234 -1.83 -11.73 -14.22
N ALA A 235 -0.90 -11.69 -13.26
CA ALA A 235 -1.22 -11.88 -11.85
C ALA A 235 -2.19 -10.80 -11.35
N VAL A 236 -2.02 -9.55 -11.80
CA VAL A 236 -2.92 -8.44 -11.50
C VAL A 236 -4.31 -8.68 -12.07
N GLU A 237 -4.41 -9.06 -13.35
CA GLU A 237 -5.69 -9.40 -13.99
C GLU A 237 -6.42 -10.52 -13.23
N ASP A 238 -5.67 -11.54 -12.81
CA ASP A 238 -6.19 -12.64 -12.02
C ASP A 238 -6.74 -12.19 -10.66
N LEU A 239 -6.02 -11.33 -9.93
CA LEU A 239 -6.49 -10.77 -8.67
C LEU A 239 -7.75 -9.92 -8.87
N VAL A 240 -7.76 -9.04 -9.88
CA VAL A 240 -8.90 -8.17 -10.21
C VAL A 240 -10.14 -9.00 -10.52
N ALA A 241 -9.99 -10.06 -11.32
CA ALA A 241 -11.09 -10.96 -11.63
C ALA A 241 -11.61 -11.69 -10.37
N ALA A 242 -10.73 -12.07 -9.43
CA ALA A 242 -11.13 -12.68 -8.18
C ALA A 242 -11.89 -11.72 -7.25
N LEU A 243 -11.47 -10.45 -7.19
CA LEU A 243 -12.18 -9.42 -6.44
C LEU A 243 -13.56 -9.13 -7.05
N GLY A 244 -13.67 -9.09 -8.39
CA GLY A 244 -14.92 -8.78 -9.08
C GLY A 244 -16.01 -9.88 -9.07
N ARG A 245 -15.64 -11.16 -8.94
CA ARG A 245 -16.57 -12.31 -9.04
C ARG A 245 -17.61 -12.44 -7.92
N ARG A 246 -17.56 -11.63 -6.85
CA ARG A 246 -18.55 -11.67 -5.73
C ARG A 246 -19.62 -10.58 -5.78
N ALA A 247 -19.68 -9.79 -6.86
CA ALA A 247 -20.69 -8.73 -7.01
C ALA A 247 -22.02 -9.21 -7.64
N ASP A 248 -22.18 -10.51 -7.94
CA ASP A 248 -23.45 -11.06 -8.43
C ASP A 248 -24.12 -11.94 -7.36
N PRO A 249 -25.17 -11.45 -6.67
CA PRO A 249 -25.99 -12.27 -5.78
C PRO A 249 -27.00 -13.15 -6.54
N GLY A 250 -26.96 -13.21 -7.88
CA GLY A 250 -28.07 -13.63 -8.72
C GLY A 250 -27.94 -14.93 -9.51
N SER A 251 -26.95 -15.79 -9.29
CA SER A 251 -27.00 -17.13 -9.93
C SER A 251 -27.94 -18.06 -9.15
N PRO A 252 -29.07 -18.52 -9.74
CA PRO A 252 -29.89 -19.54 -9.12
C PRO A 252 -29.09 -20.83 -9.04
N ILE A 253 -29.06 -21.42 -7.86
CA ILE A 253 -28.65 -22.82 -7.67
C ILE A 253 -29.60 -23.63 -8.55
N SER A 254 -29.10 -24.12 -9.69
CA SER A 254 -29.80 -25.13 -10.47
C SER A 254 -29.79 -26.41 -9.65
N ALA A 255 -30.99 -26.94 -9.41
CA ALA A 255 -31.29 -28.14 -8.65
C ALA A 255 -30.67 -29.40 -9.24
#